data_AF-A0A9P9ISD9-F1
#
_entry.id   AF-A0A9P9ISD9-F1
#
_cell.length_a   1.000
_cell.length_b   1.000
_cell.length_c   1.000
_cell.angle_alpha   90.00
_cell.angle_beta   90.00
_cell.angle_gamma   90.00
#
_symmetry.space_group_name_H-M   'P 1'
#
loop_
_entity.id
_entity.type
_entity.pdbx_description
1 polymer ?
#
loop_
_entity_poly.entity_id
_entity_poly.type
_entity_poly.pdbx_seq_one_letter_code
_entity_poly.pdbx_strand_id
1 'polypeptide(L)'
;MGGGGKIPYPKHVWSPAGGWYAQPANWRGNTLIAGAVIFGIVAITWNFSAGRETWARKPEPGQWYPSRNWSKQLIEYDRQDRLKAEQEK
;
A
#
# COMPACT_ATOMS: atom_id res chain seq x y z
N MET A 1 -4.44 -17.51 -26.60
CA MET A 1 -3.75 -18.47 -25.71
C MET A 1 -4.73 -19.56 -25.34
N GLY A 2 -4.69 -20.70 -26.04
CA GLY A 2 -5.56 -21.84 -25.75
C GLY A 2 -4.88 -22.74 -24.73
N GLY A 3 -5.39 -22.77 -23.49
CA GLY A 3 -5.00 -23.80 -22.55
C GLY A 3 -5.38 -25.15 -23.16
N GLY A 4 -4.41 -26.05 -23.34
CA GLY A 4 -4.67 -27.41 -23.79
C GLY A 4 -5.75 -28.09 -22.95
N GLY A 5 -6.35 -29.16 -23.49
CA GLY A 5 -7.46 -29.87 -22.85
C GLY A 5 -7.17 -30.20 -21.37
N LYS A 6 -8.18 -30.05 -20.51
CA LYS A 6 -8.06 -30.35 -19.08
C LYS A 6 -7.86 -31.85 -18.88
N ILE A 7 -6.75 -32.25 -18.25
CA ILE A 7 -6.50 -33.65 -17.83
C ILE A 7 -7.51 -34.00 -16.71
N PRO A 8 -8.08 -35.22 -16.67
CA PRO A 8 -8.94 -35.64 -15.56
C PRO A 8 -8.27 -35.46 -14.19
N TYR A 9 -9.05 -34.99 -13.20
CA TYR A 9 -8.58 -34.73 -11.84
C TYR A 9 -9.69 -35.04 -10.82
N PRO A 10 -9.35 -35.38 -9.57
CA PRO A 10 -10.34 -35.68 -8.53
C PRO A 10 -11.13 -34.42 -8.17
N LYS A 11 -12.47 -34.49 -8.26
CA LYS A 11 -13.36 -33.34 -8.01
C LYS A 11 -13.69 -33.10 -6.54
N HIS A 12 -13.49 -34.09 -5.70
CA HIS A 12 -13.85 -34.07 -4.28
C HIS A 12 -12.68 -33.66 -3.36
N VAL A 13 -11.48 -33.46 -3.92
CA VAL A 13 -10.32 -33.01 -3.16
C VAL A 13 -10.37 -31.49 -3.03
N TRP A 14 -10.25 -31.01 -1.79
CA TRP A 14 -10.22 -29.59 -1.47
C TRP A 14 -8.85 -29.18 -0.93
N SER A 15 -8.39 -27.99 -1.31
CA SER A 15 -7.21 -27.33 -0.74
C SER A 15 -7.49 -25.82 -0.63
N PRO A 16 -6.92 -25.15 0.38
CA PRO A 16 -7.13 -23.72 0.61
C PRO A 16 -6.62 -22.85 -0.55
N ALA A 17 -5.62 -23.32 -1.30
CA ALA A 17 -5.08 -22.61 -2.46
C ALA A 17 -5.88 -22.87 -3.76
N GLY A 18 -6.92 -23.72 -3.70
CA GLY A 18 -7.66 -24.20 -4.85
C GLY A 18 -7.26 -25.62 -5.26
N GLY A 19 -7.25 -25.89 -6.56
CA GLY A 19 -6.94 -27.22 -7.11
C GLY A 19 -6.67 -27.14 -8.61
N TRP A 20 -6.87 -28.24 -9.31
CA TRP A 20 -6.63 -28.30 -10.75
C TRP A 20 -7.57 -27.37 -11.53
N TYR A 21 -6.97 -26.43 -12.27
CA TYR A 21 -7.66 -25.48 -13.15
C TYR A 21 -8.78 -24.69 -12.45
N ALA A 22 -8.52 -24.25 -11.22
CA ALA A 22 -9.48 -23.47 -10.43
C ALA A 22 -9.86 -22.16 -11.15
N GLN A 23 -11.11 -22.07 -11.59
CA GLN A 23 -11.67 -20.88 -12.21
C GLN A 23 -13.11 -20.69 -11.70
N PRO A 24 -13.28 -20.25 -10.44
CA PRO A 24 -14.61 -20.08 -9.86
C PRO A 24 -15.36 -18.96 -10.60
N ALA A 25 -16.67 -19.10 -10.72
CA ALA A 25 -17.51 -18.14 -11.45
C ALA A 25 -17.44 -16.71 -10.86
N ASN A 26 -17.21 -16.59 -9.55
CA ASN A 26 -17.17 -15.34 -8.80
C ASN A 26 -15.76 -14.78 -8.57
N TRP A 27 -14.73 -15.23 -9.31
CA TRP A 27 -13.34 -14.81 -9.07
C TRP A 27 -13.17 -13.29 -8.99
N ARG A 28 -13.86 -12.51 -9.84
CA ARG A 28 -13.77 -11.04 -9.86
C ARG A 28 -14.23 -10.41 -8.55
N GLY A 29 -15.37 -10.87 -8.03
CA GLY A 29 -15.91 -10.36 -6.77
C GLY A 29 -15.00 -10.70 -5.60
N ASN A 30 -14.51 -11.95 -5.54
CA ASN A 30 -13.61 -12.38 -4.48
C ASN A 30 -12.28 -11.60 -4.52
N THR A 31 -11.71 -11.37 -5.69
CA THR A 31 -10.49 -10.54 -5.85
C THR A 31 -10.73 -9.10 -5.43
N LEU A 32 -11.89 -8.52 -5.78
CA LEU A 32 -12.23 -7.15 -5.37
C LEU A 32 -12.37 -7.04 -3.85
N ILE A 33 -13.03 -8.00 -3.20
CA ILE A 33 -13.15 -8.04 -1.74
C ILE A 33 -11.77 -8.19 -1.08
N ALA A 34 -10.96 -9.14 -1.56
CA ALA A 34 -9.61 -9.33 -1.04
C ALA A 34 -8.75 -8.06 -1.18
N GLY A 35 -8.80 -7.41 -2.35
CA GLY A 35 -8.10 -6.15 -2.61
C GLY A 35 -8.58 -5.02 -1.68
N ALA A 36 -9.89 -4.89 -1.47
CA ALA A 36 -10.46 -3.89 -0.57
C ALA A 36 -10.00 -4.09 0.89
N VAL A 37 -9.97 -5.34 1.36
CA VAL A 37 -9.49 -5.68 2.72
C VAL A 37 -8.01 -5.33 2.87
N ILE A 38 -7.17 -5.73 1.92
CA ILE A 38 -5.72 -5.41 1.92
C ILE A 38 -5.53 -3.89 1.93
N PHE A 39 -6.23 -3.16 1.05
CA PHE A 39 -6.16 -1.71 0.99
C PHE A 39 -6.55 -1.05 2.33
N GLY A 40 -7.64 -1.52 2.96
CA GLY A 40 -8.08 -1.02 4.27
C GLY A 40 -7.01 -1.20 5.35
N ILE A 41 -6.40 -2.39 5.43
CA ILE A 41 -5.32 -2.67 6.40
C ILE A 41 -4.12 -1.75 6.14
N VAL A 42 -3.70 -1.61 4.88
CA VAL A 42 -2.58 -0.74 4.51
C VAL A 42 -2.87 0.71 4.87
N ALA A 43 -4.06 1.23 4.55
CA ALA A 43 -4.42 2.62 4.83
C ALA A 43 -4.42 2.93 6.35
N ILE A 44 -4.98 2.03 7.17
CA ILE A 44 -4.99 2.19 8.63
C ILE A 44 -3.56 2.16 9.18
N THR A 45 -2.77 1.16 8.77
CA THR A 45 -1.40 0.98 9.25
C THR A 45 -0.51 2.15 8.84
N TRP A 46 -0.65 2.62 7.60
CA TRP A 46 0.03 3.79 7.07
C TRP A 46 -0.27 5.03 7.90
N ASN A 47 -1.55 5.35 8.12
CA ASN A 47 -1.95 6.54 8.88
C ASN A 47 -1.46 6.47 10.33
N PHE A 48 -1.55 5.29 10.95
CA PHE A 48 -1.03 5.04 12.29
C PHE A 48 0.49 5.26 12.38
N SER A 49 1.23 4.76 11.39
CA SER A 49 2.69 4.90 11.29
C SER A 49 3.11 6.35 11.03
N ALA A 50 2.52 7.00 10.02
CA ALA A 50 2.79 8.39 9.66
C ALA A 50 2.51 9.36 10.81
N GLY A 51 1.50 9.08 11.63
CA GLY A 51 1.20 9.86 12.83
C GLY A 51 2.20 9.70 13.98
N ARG A 52 3.01 8.64 13.98
CA ARG A 52 4.05 8.33 14.99
C ARG A 52 5.47 8.53 14.49
N GLU A 53 5.63 8.84 13.22
CA GLU A 53 6.94 9.09 12.62
C GLU A 53 7.59 10.30 13.31
N THR A 54 8.73 10.07 13.95
CA THR A 54 9.56 11.11 14.57
C THR A 54 10.97 11.07 14.03
N TRP A 55 11.51 12.24 13.74
CA TRP A 55 12.84 12.48 13.20
C TRP A 55 13.73 13.06 14.28
N ALA A 56 14.89 12.43 14.49
CA ALA A 56 15.87 12.87 15.49
C ALA A 56 16.43 14.27 15.19
N ARG A 57 16.50 14.63 13.91
CA ARG A 57 16.95 15.95 13.45
C ARG A 57 16.23 16.35 12.16
N LYS A 58 16.17 17.65 11.92
CA LYS A 58 15.70 18.18 10.63
C LYS A 58 16.66 17.76 9.50
N PRO A 59 16.15 17.27 8.35
CA PRO A 59 16.99 16.93 7.20
C PRO A 59 17.72 18.14 6.62
N GLU A 60 18.85 17.88 5.96
CA GLU A 60 19.60 18.90 5.24
C GLU A 60 18.80 19.42 4.02
N PRO A 61 18.92 20.72 3.69
CA PRO A 61 18.30 21.28 2.49
C PRO A 61 18.76 20.53 1.22
N GLY A 62 17.83 20.23 0.32
CA GLY A 62 18.10 19.51 -0.93
C GLY A 62 17.98 17.99 -0.87
N GLN A 63 17.86 17.39 0.32
CA GLN A 63 17.61 15.95 0.45
C GLN A 63 16.14 15.59 0.19
N TRP A 64 15.90 14.57 -0.63
CA TRP A 64 14.56 14.06 -0.92
C TRP A 64 14.28 12.74 -0.19
N TYR A 65 13.08 12.61 0.36
CA TYR A 65 12.61 11.42 1.05
C TYR A 65 11.10 11.25 0.80
N PRO A 66 10.61 10.00 0.59
CA PRO A 66 9.20 9.76 0.31
C PRO A 66 8.27 10.27 1.42
N SER A 67 8.68 10.12 2.69
CA SER A 67 7.85 10.49 3.82
C SER A 67 7.59 11.98 3.98
N ARG A 68 8.24 12.84 3.19
CA ARG A 68 7.96 14.29 3.14
C ARG A 68 6.50 14.58 2.82
N ASN A 69 5.84 13.67 2.10
CA ASN A 69 4.46 13.82 1.68
C ASN A 69 3.44 13.52 2.80
N TRP A 70 3.82 12.80 3.87
CA TRP A 70 2.87 12.35 4.90
C TRP A 70 3.35 12.49 6.35
N SER A 71 4.66 12.63 6.58
CA SER A 71 5.24 12.78 7.90
C SER A 71 4.99 14.19 8.43
N LYS A 72 4.32 14.27 9.57
CA LYS A 72 3.90 15.55 10.17
C LYS A 72 5.07 16.48 10.44
N GLN A 73 6.17 15.96 10.98
CA GLN A 73 7.35 16.76 11.34
C GLN A 73 8.03 17.36 10.10
N LEU A 74 8.14 16.58 9.03
CA LEU A 74 8.79 17.01 7.79
C LEU A 74 7.96 18.08 7.09
N ILE A 75 6.63 17.89 7.01
CA ILE A 75 5.70 18.87 6.46
C ILE A 75 5.77 20.20 7.23
N GLU A 76 5.89 20.13 8.56
CA GLU A 76 6.02 21.33 9.41
C GLU A 76 7.37 22.03 9.19
N TYR A 77 8.47 21.29 9.13
CA TYR A 77 9.77 21.86 8.81
C TYR A 77 9.79 22.56 7.44
N ASP A 78 9.13 21.99 6.44
CA ASP A 78 9.00 22.59 5.10
C ASP A 78 8.11 23.83 5.08
N ARG A 79 7.08 23.87 5.93
CA ARG A 79 6.24 25.05 6.12
C ARG A 79 7.07 26.17 6.74
N GLN A 80 7.85 25.86 7.78
CA GLN A 80 8.69 26.84 8.48
C GLN A 80 9.77 27.41 7.55
N ASP A 81 10.42 26.59 6.73
CA ASP A 81 11.43 27.08 5.78
C ASP A 81 10.86 28.02 4.74
N ARG A 82 9.64 27.73 4.23
CA ARG A 82 8.94 28.62 3.31
C ARG A 82 8.63 29.97 3.94
N LEU A 83 8.09 29.97 5.16
CA LEU A 83 7.76 31.21 5.88
C LEU A 83 9.00 32.06 6.16
N LYS A 84 10.13 31.43 6.55
CA LYS A 84 11.40 32.16 6.75
C LYS A 84 11.92 32.77 5.45
N ALA A 85 11.89 32.02 4.36
CA ALA A 85 12.30 32.51 3.05
C ALA A 85 11.40 33.65 2.52
N GLU A 86 10.14 33.72 2.95
CA GLU A 86 9.23 34.82 2.65
C GLU A 86 9.50 36.06 3.52
N GLN A 87 9.91 35.88 4.79
CA GLN A 87 10.27 36.98 5.70
C GLN A 87 11.62 37.63 5.36
N GLU A 88 12.55 36.85 4.80
CA GLU A 88 13.88 37.33 4.39
C GLU A 88 13.88 38.01 3.00
N LYS A 89 12.76 37.97 2.28
CA LYS A 89 12.56 38.68 1.00
C LYS A 89 11.99 40.07 1.21
#